data_AF-A0A7J9WYU6-F1
#
_entry.id   AF-A0A7J9WYU6-F1
#
_cell.length_a   1.000
_cell.length_b   1.000
_cell.length_c   1.000
_cell.angle_alpha   90.00
_cell.angle_beta   90.00
_cell.angle_gamma   90.00
#
_symmetry.space_group_name_H-M   'P 1'
#
loop_
_entity.id
_entity.type
_entity.pdbx_description
1 polymer ?
#
loop_
_entity_poly.entity_id
_entity_poly.type
_entity_poly.pdbx_seq_one_letter_code
_entity_poly.pdbx_strand_id
1 'polypeptide(L)'
;MPFQACRVHFDRRLDSDIPKKSWTGRAPLYAELKNRIRAVLYPDSFDEAHALLRDLAAERSRFKNTGRVDTLRGLERNIDLYSAHHLVPGLPADNNVTENVIKQLGKKLRLMEGFESLESAERYVRLLVGSYRFKRFTDSCPGNRKSPLEIAGIDLQGRDWLTFLLQR
;
A
#
# COMPACT_ATOMS: atom_id res chain seq x y z
N MET A 1 11.07 12.86 5.63
CA MET A 1 10.06 12.49 4.61
C MET A 1 8.84 11.96 5.34
N PRO A 2 7.65 12.56 5.16
CA PRO A 2 6.41 12.02 5.72
C PRO A 2 6.15 10.63 5.11
N PHE A 3 5.71 9.67 5.94
CA PHE A 3 5.45 8.29 5.53
C PHE A 3 4.03 7.90 5.93
N GLN A 4 3.27 7.37 4.97
CA GLN A 4 1.96 6.76 5.21
C GLN A 4 2.06 5.24 5.09
N ALA A 5 1.62 4.55 6.14
CA ALA A 5 1.39 3.11 6.10
C ALA A 5 0.05 2.80 5.39
N CYS A 6 0.04 1.77 4.54
CA CYS A 6 -1.14 1.43 3.75
C CYS A 6 -2.28 0.90 4.64
N ARG A 7 -3.32 1.71 4.85
CA ARG A 7 -4.49 1.30 5.66
C ARG A 7 -5.24 0.10 5.06
N VAL A 8 -5.29 0.01 3.73
CA VAL A 8 -5.94 -1.09 2.99
C VAL A 8 -5.24 -2.42 3.25
N HIS A 9 -3.91 -2.42 3.33
CA HIS A 9 -3.15 -3.62 3.67
C HIS A 9 -3.33 -4.06 5.11
N PHE A 10 -3.41 -3.11 6.04
CA PHE A 10 -3.74 -3.44 7.41
C PHE A 10 -5.14 -4.07 7.50
N ASP A 11 -6.14 -3.47 6.86
CA ASP A 11 -7.52 -3.98 6.83
C ASP A 11 -7.62 -5.39 6.21
N ARG A 12 -6.94 -5.63 5.08
CA ARG A 12 -6.85 -6.98 4.50
C ARG A 12 -6.21 -8.00 5.46
N ARG A 13 -5.21 -7.59 6.24
CA ARG A 13 -4.57 -8.45 7.24
C ARG A 13 -5.50 -8.75 8.43
N LEU A 14 -6.40 -7.83 8.81
CA LEU A 14 -7.40 -8.08 9.87
C LEU A 14 -8.27 -9.29 9.59
N ASP A 15 -8.56 -9.55 8.32
CA ASP A 15 -9.35 -10.70 7.92
C ASP A 15 -8.64 -12.05 8.14
N SER A 16 -7.31 -12.03 8.17
CA SER A 16 -6.47 -13.18 8.51
C SER A 16 -6.19 -13.26 10.02
N ASP A 17 -6.01 -12.12 10.69
CA ASP A 17 -5.66 -12.04 12.11
C ASP A 17 -6.84 -12.30 13.06
N ILE A 18 -8.06 -11.96 12.63
CA ILE A 18 -9.29 -12.14 13.40
C ILE A 18 -10.18 -13.18 12.70
N PRO A 19 -10.49 -14.32 13.36
CA PRO A 19 -11.23 -15.42 12.75
C PRO A 19 -12.59 -15.00 12.16
N LYS A 20 -12.94 -15.54 10.99
CA LYS A 20 -14.28 -15.41 10.38
C LYS A 20 -15.27 -16.48 10.85
N LYS A 21 -14.99 -17.18 11.97
CA LYS A 21 -15.80 -18.32 12.43
C LYS A 21 -17.16 -17.87 12.95
N SER A 22 -18.14 -17.86 12.06
CA SER A 22 -19.54 -17.49 12.33
C SER A 22 -20.26 -18.44 13.30
N TRP A 23 -19.79 -19.67 13.44
CA TRP A 23 -20.39 -20.70 14.30
C TRP A 23 -20.00 -20.61 15.78
N THR A 24 -19.11 -19.69 16.16
CA THR A 24 -18.70 -19.53 17.56
C THR A 24 -19.59 -18.50 18.26
N GLY A 25 -19.91 -18.71 19.54
CA GLY A 25 -20.60 -17.68 20.34
C GLY A 25 -19.85 -16.35 20.44
N ARG A 26 -18.59 -16.28 20.00
CA ARG A 26 -17.77 -15.06 19.92
C ARG A 26 -17.82 -14.37 18.56
N ALA A 27 -18.52 -14.91 17.56
CA ALA A 27 -18.63 -14.31 16.24
C ALA A 27 -19.10 -12.83 16.27
N PRO A 28 -20.09 -12.42 17.09
CA PRO A 28 -20.47 -11.02 17.21
C PRO A 28 -19.33 -10.13 17.69
N LEU A 29 -18.56 -10.62 18.67
CA LEU A 29 -17.44 -9.89 19.25
C LEU A 29 -16.27 -9.74 18.26
N TYR A 30 -16.06 -10.73 17.38
CA TYR A 30 -15.07 -10.66 16.30
C TYR A 30 -15.47 -9.62 15.25
N ALA A 31 -16.75 -9.61 14.86
CA ALA A 31 -17.29 -8.65 13.90
C ALA A 31 -17.21 -7.22 14.46
N GLU A 32 -17.60 -7.03 15.73
CA GLU A 32 -17.49 -5.75 16.42
C GLU A 32 -16.05 -5.23 16.44
N LEU A 33 -15.09 -6.07 16.85
CA LEU A 33 -13.68 -5.68 16.87
C LEU A 33 -13.19 -5.24 15.49
N LYS A 34 -13.51 -6.02 14.44
CA LYS A 34 -13.15 -5.67 13.05
C LYS A 34 -13.74 -4.32 12.63
N ASN A 35 -15.02 -4.11 12.92
CA ASN A 35 -15.71 -2.88 12.54
C ASN A 35 -15.13 -1.66 13.25
N ARG A 36 -14.80 -1.77 14.55
CA ARG A 36 -14.17 -0.69 15.29
C ARG A 36 -12.76 -0.40 14.81
N ILE A 37 -11.95 -1.42 14.51
CA ILE A 37 -10.63 -1.20 13.91
C ILE A 37 -10.76 -0.53 12.54
N ARG A 38 -11.74 -0.93 11.71
CA ARG A 38 -12.00 -0.25 10.43
C ARG A 38 -12.38 1.21 10.61
N ALA A 39 -13.22 1.53 11.59
CA ALA A 39 -13.55 2.92 11.91
C ALA A 39 -12.29 3.74 12.23
N VAL A 40 -11.32 3.17 12.97
CA VAL A 40 -10.02 3.82 13.24
C VAL A 40 -9.17 4.02 11.97
N LEU A 41 -9.26 3.13 10.97
CA LEU A 41 -8.46 3.20 9.74
C LEU A 41 -9.06 4.11 8.66
N TYR A 42 -10.38 4.25 8.65
CA TYR A 42 -11.12 5.05 7.69
C TYR A 42 -11.91 6.20 8.35
N PRO A 43 -11.28 7.04 9.20
CA PRO A 43 -11.92 8.19 9.80
C PRO A 43 -11.95 9.37 8.82
N ASP A 44 -12.73 10.39 9.14
CA ASP A 44 -12.79 11.64 8.38
C ASP A 44 -11.62 12.58 8.76
N SER A 45 -11.01 12.39 9.94
CA SER A 45 -9.91 13.23 10.42
C SER A 45 -8.86 12.49 11.27
N PHE A 46 -7.69 13.13 11.42
CA PHE A 46 -6.61 12.67 12.31
C PHE A 46 -7.08 12.56 13.76
N ASP A 47 -7.81 13.57 14.26
CA ASP A 47 -8.29 13.62 15.64
C ASP A 47 -9.36 12.55 15.90
N GLU A 48 -10.23 12.32 14.93
CA GLU A 48 -11.23 11.25 15.00
C GLU A 48 -10.56 9.87 15.02
N ALA A 49 -9.54 9.63 14.20
CA ALA A 49 -8.74 8.39 14.23
C ALA A 49 -8.25 8.08 15.64
N HIS A 50 -7.71 9.11 16.31
CA HIS A 50 -7.16 9.02 17.65
C HIS A 50 -8.25 8.83 18.70
N ALA A 51 -9.39 9.53 18.58
CA ALA A 51 -10.52 9.38 19.48
C ALA A 51 -11.08 7.95 19.44
N LEU A 52 -11.37 7.44 18.24
CA LEU A 52 -11.88 6.08 18.03
C LEU A 52 -10.90 5.03 18.56
N LEU A 53 -9.60 5.24 18.39
CA LEU A 53 -8.57 4.33 18.89
C LEU A 53 -8.49 4.36 20.42
N ARG A 54 -8.56 5.54 21.05
CA ARG A 54 -8.60 5.65 22.51
C ARG A 54 -9.79 4.91 23.10
N ASP A 55 -10.98 5.08 22.52
CA ASP A 55 -12.19 4.41 22.95
C ASP A 55 -12.06 2.88 22.80
N LEU A 56 -11.51 2.42 21.67
CA LEU A 56 -11.25 0.99 21.46
C LEU A 56 -10.21 0.42 22.43
N ALA A 57 -9.16 1.18 22.74
CA ALA A 57 -8.12 0.78 23.67
C ALA A 57 -8.64 0.69 25.11
N ALA A 58 -9.56 1.59 25.51
CA ALA A 58 -10.21 1.55 26.82
C ALA A 58 -11.03 0.26 27.04
N GLU A 59 -11.64 -0.27 25.97
CA GLU A 59 -12.41 -1.52 25.99
C GLU A 59 -11.60 -2.77 25.64
N ARG A 60 -10.26 -2.69 25.53
CA ARG A 60 -9.41 -3.80 25.07
C ARG A 60 -9.65 -5.11 25.84
N SER A 61 -9.92 -5.03 27.14
CA SER A 61 -10.16 -6.20 27.99
C SER A 61 -11.37 -7.03 27.54
N ARG A 62 -12.40 -6.39 26.98
CA ARG A 62 -13.59 -7.03 26.41
C ARG A 62 -13.25 -7.90 25.20
N PHE A 63 -12.23 -7.51 24.44
CA PHE A 63 -11.74 -8.21 23.25
C PHE A 63 -10.60 -9.18 23.56
N LYS A 64 -10.39 -9.56 24.83
CA LYS A 64 -9.36 -10.56 25.16
C LYS A 64 -9.70 -11.89 24.48
N ASN A 65 -8.69 -12.50 23.85
CA ASN A 65 -8.80 -13.79 23.13
C ASN A 65 -9.68 -13.76 21.85
N THR A 66 -9.88 -12.59 21.23
CA THR A 66 -10.66 -12.47 19.97
C THR A 66 -9.82 -12.43 18.69
N GLY A 67 -8.51 -12.50 18.82
CA GLY A 67 -7.54 -12.51 17.72
C GLY A 67 -6.12 -12.47 18.28
N ARG A 68 -5.13 -12.20 17.43
CA ARG A 68 -3.81 -11.82 17.93
C ARG A 68 -3.93 -10.48 18.64
N VAL A 69 -3.86 -10.49 19.98
CA VAL A 69 -3.91 -9.30 20.86
C VAL A 69 -2.89 -8.23 20.42
N ASP A 70 -1.84 -8.65 19.71
CA ASP A 70 -0.80 -7.81 19.15
C ASP A 70 -1.28 -6.83 18.06
N THR A 71 -2.41 -7.09 17.38
CA THR A 71 -2.90 -6.21 16.31
C THR A 71 -3.35 -4.84 16.85
N LEU A 72 -4.01 -4.78 18.01
CA LEU A 72 -4.40 -3.52 18.64
C LEU A 72 -3.19 -2.75 19.15
N ARG A 73 -2.25 -3.43 19.83
CA ARG A 73 -1.00 -2.82 20.29
C ARG A 73 -0.18 -2.28 19.11
N GLY A 74 -0.15 -3.02 18.01
CA GLY A 74 0.49 -2.60 16.77
C GLY A 74 -0.16 -1.36 16.18
N LEU A 75 -1.50 -1.29 16.18
CA LEU A 75 -2.24 -0.12 15.72
C LEU A 75 -1.96 1.10 16.60
N GLU A 76 -1.98 0.95 17.92
CA GLU A 76 -1.69 2.04 18.86
C GLU A 76 -0.31 2.64 18.69
N ARG A 77 0.71 1.80 18.48
CA ARG A 77 2.08 2.26 18.27
C ARG A 77 2.30 2.99 16.95
N ASN A 78 1.40 2.81 15.98
CA ASN A 78 1.62 3.24 14.60
C ASN A 78 0.45 4.04 14.02
N ILE A 79 -0.50 4.51 14.84
CA ILE A 79 -1.70 5.19 14.37
C ILE A 79 -1.38 6.43 13.55
N ASP A 80 -0.34 7.18 13.96
CA ASP A 80 0.17 8.33 13.22
C ASP A 80 0.57 7.96 11.79
N LEU A 81 1.15 6.77 11.59
CA LEU A 81 1.55 6.30 10.26
C LEU A 81 0.35 5.95 9.39
N TYR A 82 -0.76 5.49 9.99
CA TYR A 82 -1.99 5.19 9.26
C TYR A 82 -2.89 6.42 9.03
N SER A 83 -2.63 7.52 9.72
CA SER A 83 -3.42 8.77 9.65
C SER A 83 -2.63 9.98 9.13
N ALA A 84 -1.35 9.82 8.78
CA ALA A 84 -0.48 10.88 8.29
C ALA A 84 -1.04 11.64 7.08
N HIS A 85 -1.80 10.97 6.20
CA HIS A 85 -2.46 11.57 5.05
C HIS A 85 -3.45 12.69 5.40
N HIS A 86 -3.99 12.72 6.63
CA HIS A 86 -4.83 13.83 7.08
C HIS A 86 -4.03 15.10 7.38
N LEU A 87 -2.75 14.97 7.71
CA LEU A 87 -1.88 16.08 8.10
C LEU A 87 -1.02 16.61 6.95
N VAL A 88 -0.83 15.80 5.90
CA VAL A 88 0.07 16.11 4.79
C VAL A 88 -0.72 16.15 3.48
N PRO A 89 -1.01 17.34 2.94
CA PRO A 89 -1.69 17.48 1.66
C PRO A 89 -0.98 16.70 0.55
N GLY A 90 -1.75 15.92 -0.22
CA GLY A 90 -1.23 15.13 -1.34
C GLY A 90 -0.59 13.79 -0.94
N LEU A 91 -0.45 13.46 0.34
CA LEU A 91 -0.07 12.13 0.78
C LEU A 91 -1.27 11.19 0.66
N PRO A 92 -1.25 10.15 -0.20
CA PRO A 92 -2.38 9.25 -0.33
C PRO A 92 -2.52 8.36 0.91
N ALA A 93 -3.75 8.04 1.30
CA ALA A 93 -4.07 7.18 2.45
C ALA A 93 -3.72 5.70 2.24
N ASP A 94 -3.57 5.30 0.97
CA ASP A 94 -3.16 3.97 0.58
C ASP A 94 -1.94 4.02 -0.34
N ASN A 95 -1.25 2.89 -0.38
CA ASN A 95 0.01 2.78 -1.09
C ASN A 95 -0.19 1.96 -2.38
N ASN A 96 -1.45 1.80 -2.83
CA ASN A 96 -1.81 0.86 -3.89
C ASN A 96 -1.03 1.14 -5.19
N VAL A 97 -0.83 2.41 -5.52
CA VAL A 97 -0.05 2.81 -6.70
C VAL A 97 1.39 2.33 -6.59
N THR A 98 2.06 2.66 -5.48
CA THR A 98 3.45 2.27 -5.20
C THR A 98 3.59 0.74 -5.19
N GLU A 99 2.67 0.04 -4.52
CA GLU A 99 2.66 -1.41 -4.40
C GLU A 99 2.42 -2.08 -5.76
N ASN A 100 1.55 -1.53 -6.59
CA ASN A 100 1.32 -2.05 -7.93
C ASN A 100 2.57 -1.87 -8.79
N VAL A 101 3.25 -0.71 -8.73
CA VAL A 101 4.53 -0.51 -9.44
C VAL A 101 5.56 -1.55 -8.99
N ILE A 102 5.79 -1.69 -7.68
CA ILE A 102 6.73 -2.67 -7.12
C ILE A 102 6.35 -4.09 -7.55
N LYS A 103 5.06 -4.45 -7.50
CA LYS A 103 4.57 -5.76 -7.91
C LYS A 103 4.85 -6.05 -9.39
N GLN A 104 4.63 -5.09 -10.28
CA GLN A 104 4.89 -5.27 -11.71
C GLN A 104 6.39 -5.39 -12.01
N LEU A 105 7.23 -4.60 -11.34
CA LEU A 105 8.69 -4.72 -11.46
C LEU A 105 9.19 -6.06 -10.89
N GLY A 106 8.70 -6.46 -9.72
CA GLY A 106 9.06 -7.72 -9.07
C GLY A 106 8.68 -8.96 -9.87
N LYS A 107 7.54 -8.94 -10.59
CA LYS A 107 7.18 -10.03 -11.52
C LYS A 107 8.22 -10.23 -12.62
N LYS A 108 8.80 -9.14 -13.14
CA LYS A 108 9.83 -9.21 -14.20
C LYS A 108 11.16 -9.73 -13.65
N LEU A 109 11.54 -9.30 -12.45
CA LEU A 109 12.76 -9.76 -11.78
C LEU A 109 12.69 -11.25 -11.40
N ARG A 110 11.53 -11.75 -10.95
CA ARG A 110 11.36 -13.17 -10.59
C ARG A 110 11.53 -14.15 -11.75
N LEU A 111 11.37 -13.69 -12.99
CA LEU A 111 11.56 -14.52 -14.18
C LEU A 111 13.04 -14.69 -14.54
N MET A 112 13.96 -14.07 -13.80
CA MET A 112 15.39 -14.15 -14.05
C MET A 112 16.07 -15.10 -13.06
N GLU A 113 17.06 -15.85 -13.52
CA GLU A 113 17.85 -16.81 -12.72
C GLU A 113 18.89 -16.13 -11.80
N GLY A 114 18.79 -14.82 -11.61
CA GLY A 114 19.70 -14.02 -10.79
C GLY A 114 20.62 -13.12 -11.61
N PHE A 115 21.53 -12.43 -10.93
CA PHE A 115 22.53 -11.56 -11.54
C PHE A 115 23.92 -12.02 -11.11
N GLU A 116 24.87 -12.04 -12.06
CA GLU A 116 26.26 -12.39 -11.80
C GLU A 116 26.95 -11.41 -10.84
N SER A 117 26.59 -10.12 -10.91
CA SER A 117 27.18 -9.06 -10.09
C SER A 117 26.16 -7.97 -9.74
N LEU A 118 26.48 -7.17 -8.71
CA LEU A 118 25.70 -5.98 -8.35
C LEU A 118 25.60 -5.00 -9.52
N GLU A 119 26.69 -4.82 -10.27
CA GLU A 119 26.71 -3.94 -11.44
C GLU A 119 25.72 -4.39 -12.51
N SER A 120 25.68 -5.69 -12.82
CA SER A 120 24.70 -6.27 -13.75
C SER A 120 23.27 -6.08 -13.25
N ALA A 121 23.03 -6.23 -11.94
CA ALA A 121 21.73 -5.95 -11.34
C ALA A 121 21.34 -4.46 -11.47
N GLU A 122 22.24 -3.54 -11.17
CA GLU A 122 21.99 -2.09 -11.29
C GLU A 122 21.68 -1.68 -12.74
N ARG A 123 22.50 -2.16 -13.70
CA ARG A 123 22.28 -1.91 -15.14
C ARG A 123 20.93 -2.44 -15.57
N TYR A 124 20.58 -3.65 -15.17
CA TYR A 124 19.28 -4.23 -15.49
C TYR A 124 18.12 -3.43 -14.89
N VAL A 125 18.20 -3.05 -13.60
CA VAL A 125 17.16 -2.24 -12.95
C VAL A 125 16.96 -0.90 -13.67
N ARG A 126 18.05 -0.24 -14.10
CA ARG A 126 17.97 0.99 -14.90
C ARG A 126 17.23 0.76 -16.23
N LEU A 127 17.57 -0.31 -16.96
CA LEU A 127 16.90 -0.67 -18.22
C LEU A 127 15.41 -0.99 -17.98
N LEU A 128 15.11 -1.76 -16.93
CA LEU A 128 13.75 -2.14 -16.55
C LEU A 128 12.88 -0.92 -16.25
N VAL A 129 13.39 0.00 -15.43
CA VAL A 129 12.68 1.23 -15.05
C VAL A 129 12.54 2.16 -16.26
N GLY A 130 13.58 2.31 -17.08
CA GLY A 130 13.51 3.10 -18.31
C GLY A 130 12.49 2.56 -19.30
N SER A 131 12.50 1.24 -19.55
CA SER A 131 11.50 0.57 -20.39
C SER A 131 10.08 0.75 -19.83
N TYR A 132 9.89 0.61 -18.52
CA TYR A 132 8.59 0.85 -17.88
C TYR A 132 8.08 2.28 -18.10
N ARG A 133 8.95 3.29 -17.98
CA ARG A 133 8.60 4.71 -18.16
C ARG A 133 8.09 5.05 -19.57
N PHE A 134 8.50 4.28 -20.57
CA PHE A 134 8.08 4.41 -21.97
C PHE A 134 6.94 3.45 -22.36
N LYS A 135 6.64 2.44 -21.54
CA LYS A 135 5.60 1.46 -21.86
C LYS A 135 4.21 2.11 -21.75
N ARG A 136 3.52 2.25 -22.88
CA ARG A 136 2.12 2.67 -22.93
C ARG A 136 1.23 1.66 -22.20
N PHE A 137 0.33 2.16 -21.37
CA PHE A 137 -0.68 1.32 -20.73
C PHE A 137 -1.75 0.94 -21.76
N THR A 138 -1.81 -0.35 -22.11
CA THR A 138 -2.80 -0.90 -23.06
C THR A 138 -4.09 -1.30 -22.38
N ASP A 139 -4.05 -1.52 -21.07
CA ASP A 139 -5.13 -2.16 -20.29
C ASP A 139 -5.73 -1.20 -19.24
N SER A 140 -5.54 0.11 -19.39
CA SER A 140 -6.17 1.12 -18.53
C SER A 140 -7.63 1.36 -18.97
N CYS A 141 -8.53 1.61 -18.01
CA CYS A 141 -9.93 1.95 -18.29
C CYS A 141 -10.26 3.30 -17.63
N PRO A 142 -10.68 4.34 -18.37
CA PRO A 142 -10.79 4.44 -19.82
C PRO A 142 -9.39 4.57 -20.45
N GLY A 143 -9.13 3.81 -21.52
CA GLY A 143 -7.80 3.62 -22.11
C GLY A 143 -7.13 4.91 -22.56
N ASN A 144 -6.28 5.47 -21.70
CA ASN A 144 -5.52 6.68 -22.03
C ASN A 144 -4.37 6.39 -23.02
N ARG A 145 -3.97 5.12 -23.19
CA ARG A 145 -2.86 4.66 -24.06
C ARG A 145 -1.56 5.45 -23.89
N LYS A 146 -1.39 6.10 -22.74
CA LYS A 146 -0.20 6.88 -22.41
C LYS A 146 0.76 6.04 -21.57
N SER A 147 2.05 6.26 -21.78
CA SER A 147 3.13 5.80 -20.91
C SER A 147 3.24 6.67 -19.66
N PRO A 148 3.93 6.23 -18.59
CA PRO A 148 4.19 7.07 -17.42
C PRO A 148 4.74 8.46 -17.73
N LEU A 149 5.67 8.57 -18.69
CA LEU A 149 6.24 9.87 -19.08
C LEU A 149 5.22 10.75 -19.82
N GLU A 150 4.43 10.19 -20.73
CA GLU A 150 3.35 10.92 -21.41
C GLU A 150 2.26 11.38 -20.42
N ILE A 151 1.98 10.61 -19.36
CA ILE A 151 1.08 11.01 -18.27
C ILE A 151 1.68 12.19 -17.48
N ALA A 152 2.99 12.19 -17.27
CA ALA A 152 3.71 13.28 -16.62
C ALA A 152 3.90 14.52 -17.52
N GLY A 153 3.32 14.53 -18.73
CA GLY A 153 3.40 15.66 -19.66
C GLY A 153 4.70 15.74 -20.47
N ILE A 154 5.54 14.70 -20.41
CA ILE A 154 6.73 14.62 -21.26
C ILE A 154 6.33 14.19 -22.66
N ASP A 155 6.64 15.01 -23.65
CA ASP A 155 6.49 14.65 -25.05
C ASP A 155 7.61 13.71 -25.49
N LEU A 156 7.22 12.51 -25.91
CA LEU A 156 8.18 11.47 -26.31
C LEU A 156 8.57 11.55 -27.78
N GLN A 157 7.89 12.30 -28.67
CA GLN A 157 8.22 12.51 -30.11
C GLN A 157 9.03 11.39 -30.82
N GLY A 158 8.63 10.12 -30.70
CA GLY A 158 9.35 9.01 -31.35
C GLY A 158 10.74 8.68 -30.78
N ARG A 159 11.12 9.24 -29.63
CA ARG A 159 12.30 8.85 -28.87
C ARG A 159 12.12 7.43 -28.35
N ASP A 160 13.11 6.59 -28.58
CA ASP A 160 13.19 5.27 -27.98
C ASP A 160 13.73 5.37 -26.54
N TRP A 161 13.29 4.44 -25.69
CA TRP A 161 13.68 4.38 -24.28
C TRP A 161 15.19 4.16 -24.10
N LEU A 162 15.84 3.44 -25.03
CA LEU A 162 17.27 3.21 -24.99
C LEU A 162 18.03 4.51 -25.30
N THR A 163 17.60 5.25 -26.32
CA THR A 163 18.16 6.57 -26.66
C THR A 163 18.00 7.54 -25.49
N PHE A 164 16.83 7.54 -24.83
CA PHE A 164 16.59 8.37 -23.64
C PHE A 164 17.49 8.00 -22.45
N LEU A 165 17.79 6.72 -22.24
CA LEU A 165 18.67 6.29 -21.14
C LEU A 165 20.15 6.55 -21.42
N LEU A 166 20.56 6.55 -22.69
CA LEU A 166 21.94 6.74 -23.13
C LEU A 166 22.33 8.23 -23.29
N GLN A 167 21.35 9.11 -23.50
CA GLN A 167 21.53 10.56 -23.43
C GLN A 167 21.65 10.99 -21.96
N ARG A 168 22.87 10.91 -21.42
CA ARG A 168 23.26 11.53 -20.15
C ARG A 168 23.91 12.88 -20.39
#